data_AF-A0A8T0UCM5-F1
#
_entry.id   AF-A0A8T0UCM5-F1
#
_cell.length_a   1.000
_cell.length_b   1.000
_cell.length_c   1.000
_cell.angle_alpha   90.00
_cell.angle_beta   90.00
_cell.angle_gamma   90.00
#
_symmetry.space_group_name_H-M   'P 1'
#
loop_
_entity.id
_entity.type
_entity.pdbx_description
1 polymer ?
#
loop_
_entity_poly.entity_id
_entity_poly.type
_entity_poly.pdbx_seq_one_letter_code
_entity_poly.pdbx_strand_id
1 'polypeptide(L)'
;MECTSPVKDAEGRQRVNRVTVFERPGLHEFLQRTSEFADLVLFTPALEGYAKPLVDRIDAHNRFIHRLYRPSTVTTEYREHVKDLSCLSKDFQRIVLVDNNPYSFLLQPLNGIPCITFSAGQPVDDQLMGTIFPLLKHLSLQKDVRPALYETFHMPEWFQGQGIPQTEQAV
;
A
#
# COMPACT_ATOMS: atom_id res chain seq x y z
N MET A 1 -13.32 -16.97 -0.73
CA MET A 1 -14.27 -15.88 -0.41
C MET A 1 -15.13 -15.62 -1.65
N GLU A 2 -16.41 -15.30 -1.49
CA GLU A 2 -17.28 -14.99 -2.64
C GLU A 2 -17.36 -13.46 -2.78
N CYS A 3 -16.96 -12.92 -3.94
CA CYS A 3 -17.14 -11.51 -4.26
C CYS A 3 -18.21 -11.39 -5.34
N THR A 4 -19.30 -10.71 -5.02
CA THR A 4 -20.39 -10.43 -5.96
C THR A 4 -20.00 -9.24 -6.83
N SER A 5 -20.05 -9.38 -8.16
CA SER A 5 -19.90 -8.22 -9.03
C SER A 5 -21.11 -7.30 -8.89
N PRO A 6 -20.91 -5.96 -8.91
CA PRO A 6 -22.02 -5.01 -8.98
C PRO A 6 -22.77 -5.10 -10.33
N VAL A 7 -22.11 -5.65 -11.36
CA VAL A 7 -22.69 -5.88 -12.69
C VAL A 7 -23.56 -7.13 -12.67
N LYS A 8 -24.85 -6.96 -13.01
CA LYS A 8 -25.79 -8.05 -13.26
C LYS A 8 -25.59 -8.57 -14.69
N ASP A 9 -25.77 -9.87 -14.90
CA ASP A 9 -25.76 -10.44 -16.25
C ASP A 9 -27.00 -9.97 -17.06
N ALA A 10 -27.06 -10.36 -18.33
CA ALA A 10 -28.16 -9.99 -19.23
C ALA A 10 -29.54 -10.47 -18.73
N GLU A 11 -29.56 -11.44 -17.82
CA GLU A 11 -30.77 -11.97 -17.18
C GLU A 11 -31.06 -11.34 -15.80
N GLY A 12 -30.30 -10.31 -15.39
CA GLY A 12 -30.47 -9.61 -14.12
C GLY A 12 -29.93 -10.38 -12.90
N ARG A 13 -29.23 -11.51 -13.11
CA ARG A 13 -28.62 -12.29 -12.03
C ARG A 13 -27.28 -11.70 -11.64
N GLN A 14 -27.00 -11.78 -10.35
CA GLN A 14 -25.75 -11.27 -9.81
C GLN A 14 -24.65 -12.28 -10.10
N ARG A 15 -23.63 -11.88 -10.87
CA ARG A 15 -22.51 -12.77 -11.16
C ARG A 15 -21.63 -12.88 -9.91
N VAL A 16 -21.66 -14.05 -9.28
CA VAL A 16 -20.84 -14.36 -8.11
C VAL A 16 -19.48 -14.85 -8.60
N ASN A 17 -18.43 -14.04 -8.38
CA ASN A 17 -17.06 -14.47 -8.65
C ASN A 17 -16.49 -15.07 -7.36
N ARG A 18 -16.15 -16.35 -7.40
CA ARG A 18 -15.42 -16.99 -6.30
C ARG A 18 -13.95 -16.62 -6.40
N VAL A 19 -13.44 -15.94 -5.38
CA VAL A 19 -12.02 -15.56 -5.27
C VAL A 19 -11.40 -16.21 -4.05
N THR A 20 -10.29 -16.91 -4.24
CA THR A 20 -9.51 -17.42 -3.11
C THR A 20 -8.56 -16.31 -2.66
N VAL A 21 -8.63 -15.97 -1.38
CA VAL A 21 -7.79 -14.94 -0.77
C VAL A 21 -6.89 -15.63 0.24
N PHE A 22 -5.60 -15.31 0.16
CA PHE A 22 -4.58 -15.81 1.07
C PHE A 22 -4.03 -14.64 1.86
N GLU A 23 -4.07 -14.75 3.18
CA GLU A 23 -3.43 -13.78 4.06
C GLU A 23 -1.94 -14.04 4.10
N ARG A 24 -1.15 -12.97 4.01
CA ARG A 24 0.30 -13.08 4.15
C ARG A 24 0.63 -13.47 5.60
N PRO A 25 1.55 -14.41 5.84
CA PRO A 25 1.94 -14.78 7.20
C PRO A 25 2.31 -13.55 8.04
N GLY A 26 1.84 -13.51 9.29
CA GLY A 26 2.06 -12.39 10.20
C GLY A 26 1.15 -11.17 10.02
N LEU A 27 0.20 -11.17 9.06
CA LEU A 27 -0.67 -10.02 8.77
C LEU A 27 -1.34 -9.41 10.01
N HIS A 28 -2.00 -10.23 10.84
CA HIS A 28 -2.72 -9.72 12.00
C HIS A 28 -1.80 -9.16 13.08
N GLU A 29 -0.68 -9.84 13.36
CA GLU A 29 0.33 -9.35 14.30
C GLU A 29 0.94 -8.03 13.80
N PHE A 30 1.26 -7.98 12.51
CA PHE A 30 1.79 -6.78 11.85
C PHE A 30 0.87 -5.58 12.02
N LEU A 31 -0.42 -5.73 11.71
CA LEU A 31 -1.41 -4.66 11.86
C LEU A 31 -1.60 -4.25 13.32
N GLN A 32 -1.65 -5.22 14.24
CA GLN A 32 -1.76 -4.94 15.67
C GLN A 32 -0.58 -4.11 16.17
N ARG A 33 0.64 -4.61 15.98
CA ARG A 33 1.85 -3.97 16.54
C ARG A 33 2.18 -2.65 15.86
N THR A 34 1.91 -2.52 14.56
CA THR A 34 2.13 -1.26 13.84
C THR A 34 1.15 -0.17 14.31
N SER A 35 -0.10 -0.55 14.60
CA SER A 35 -1.12 0.40 15.11
C SER A 35 -0.80 0.99 16.50
N GLU A 36 0.17 0.42 17.23
CA GLU A 36 0.60 0.95 18.53
C GLU A 36 1.46 2.22 18.41
N PHE A 37 2.03 2.50 17.24
CA PHE A 37 2.93 3.63 17.05
C PHE A 37 2.75 4.41 15.74
N ALA A 38 1.82 3.99 14.89
CA ALA A 38 1.52 4.66 13.63
C ALA A 38 0.03 4.59 13.29
N ASP A 39 -0.46 5.66 12.66
CA ASP A 39 -1.78 5.67 12.05
C ASP A 39 -1.78 4.82 10.78
N LEU A 40 -2.70 3.85 10.68
CA LEU A 40 -2.77 2.96 9.54
C LEU A 40 -3.76 3.49 8.51
N VAL A 41 -3.31 3.59 7.25
CA VAL A 41 -4.16 3.93 6.10
C VAL A 41 -4.11 2.78 5.09
N LEU A 42 -5.27 2.24 4.73
CA LEU A 42 -5.35 1.37 3.56
C LEU A 42 -5.40 2.26 2.31
N PHE A 43 -4.47 2.05 1.37
CA PHE A 43 -4.52 2.69 0.05
C PHE A 43 -4.37 1.62 -1.02
N THR A 44 -5.44 1.32 -1.77
CA THR A 44 -5.46 0.25 -2.78
C THR A 44 -5.98 0.74 -4.13
N PRO A 45 -5.38 0.32 -5.27
CA PRO A 45 -5.93 0.59 -6.59
C PRO A 45 -7.13 -0.32 -6.94
N ALA A 46 -7.59 -1.16 -6.02
CA ALA A 46 -8.77 -1.99 -6.21
C ALA A 46 -10.07 -1.17 -6.10
N LEU A 47 -11.10 -1.60 -6.83
CA LEU A 47 -12.45 -1.05 -6.69
C LEU A 47 -13.01 -1.39 -5.30
N GLU A 48 -13.67 -0.43 -4.67
CA GLU A 48 -14.23 -0.58 -3.33
C GLU A 48 -15.18 -1.78 -3.23
N GLY A 49 -16.06 -1.99 -4.21
CA GLY A 49 -17.00 -3.11 -4.21
C GLY A 49 -16.34 -4.50 -4.14
N TYR A 50 -15.08 -4.62 -4.57
CA TYR A 50 -14.30 -5.84 -4.42
C TYR A 50 -13.48 -5.86 -3.12
N ALA A 51 -12.79 -4.76 -2.82
CA ALA A 51 -11.81 -4.72 -1.74
C ALA A 51 -12.46 -4.60 -0.34
N LYS A 52 -13.56 -3.84 -0.22
CA LYS A 52 -14.18 -3.55 1.08
C LYS A 52 -14.57 -4.81 1.86
N PRO A 53 -15.24 -5.83 1.28
CA PRO A 53 -15.59 -7.05 2.02
C PRO A 53 -14.37 -7.84 2.52
N LEU A 54 -13.23 -7.77 1.81
CA LEU A 54 -11.99 -8.41 2.25
C LEU A 54 -11.40 -7.66 3.44
N VAL A 55 -11.31 -6.34 3.32
CA VAL A 55 -10.73 -5.46 4.33
C VAL A 55 -11.56 -5.48 5.61
N ASP A 56 -12.89 -5.53 5.52
CA ASP A 56 -13.78 -5.64 6.70
C ASP A 56 -13.48 -6.90 7.54
N ARG A 57 -12.96 -7.98 6.92
CA ARG A 57 -12.56 -9.21 7.64
C ARG A 57 -11.15 -9.12 8.20
N ILE A 58 -10.23 -8.53 7.44
CA ILE A 58 -8.83 -8.32 7.86
C ILE A 58 -8.76 -7.34 9.05
N ASP A 59 -9.52 -6.25 8.97
CA ASP A 59 -9.52 -5.15 9.92
C ASP A 59 -10.66 -5.24 10.94
N ALA A 60 -10.79 -6.41 11.59
CA ALA A 60 -11.86 -6.67 12.56
C ALA A 60 -11.84 -5.73 13.80
N HIS A 61 -10.73 -5.00 14.01
CA HIS A 61 -10.54 -4.09 15.12
C HIS A 61 -10.56 -2.60 14.72
N ASN A 62 -10.97 -2.27 13.49
CA ASN A 62 -11.03 -0.90 12.96
C ASN A 62 -9.72 -0.10 13.17
N ARG A 63 -8.59 -0.71 12.83
CA ARG A 63 -7.25 -0.12 12.95
C ARG A 63 -6.95 0.87 11.84
N PHE A 64 -7.57 0.73 10.66
CA PHE A 64 -7.38 1.69 9.57
C PHE A 64 -8.19 2.97 9.82
N ILE A 65 -7.49 4.10 9.98
CA ILE A 65 -8.14 5.42 10.15
C ILE A 65 -8.77 5.94 8.85
N HIS A 66 -8.22 5.52 7.71
CA HIS A 66 -8.73 5.81 6.37
C HIS A 66 -8.60 4.61 5.44
N ARG A 67 -9.53 4.49 4.50
CA ARG A 67 -9.55 3.48 3.44
C ARG A 67 -9.73 4.17 2.10
N LEU A 68 -8.64 4.27 1.35
CA LEU A 68 -8.56 4.89 0.02
C LEU A 68 -8.57 3.78 -1.04
N TYR A 69 -9.56 3.82 -1.93
CA TYR A 69 -9.75 2.85 -3.00
C TYR A 69 -9.35 3.45 -4.36
N ARG A 70 -9.59 2.73 -5.46
CA ARG A 70 -9.25 3.16 -6.82
C ARG A 70 -9.58 4.64 -7.15
N PRO A 71 -10.76 5.19 -6.79
CA PRO A 71 -11.06 6.60 -7.10
C PRO A 71 -10.12 7.62 -6.45
N SER A 72 -9.39 7.23 -5.40
CA SER A 72 -8.39 8.06 -4.72
C SER A 72 -7.01 8.00 -5.38
N THR A 73 -6.81 7.10 -6.36
CA THR A 73 -5.57 7.07 -7.16
C THR A 73 -5.61 8.10 -8.27
N VAL A 74 -4.43 8.50 -8.74
CA VAL A 74 -4.27 9.46 -9.84
C VAL A 74 -3.59 8.81 -11.04
N THR A 75 -3.81 9.40 -12.21
CA THR A 75 -3.10 9.05 -13.44
C THR A 75 -2.07 10.12 -13.75
N THR A 76 -0.82 9.71 -13.97
CA THR A 76 0.25 10.57 -14.46
C THR A 76 0.54 10.24 -15.92
N GLU A 77 1.40 11.02 -16.58
CA GLU A 77 1.87 10.71 -17.93
C GLU A 77 2.61 9.35 -18.01
N TYR A 78 3.16 8.87 -16.89
CA TYR A 78 3.96 7.66 -16.84
C TYR A 78 3.13 6.43 -16.45
N ARG A 79 2.20 6.57 -15.50
CA ARG A 79 1.49 5.43 -14.89
C ARG A 79 0.09 5.82 -14.45
N GLU A 80 -0.83 4.86 -14.60
CA GLU A 80 -2.13 4.90 -13.95
C GLU A 80 -2.04 4.37 -12.52
N HIS A 81 -3.04 4.71 -11.70
CA HIS A 81 -3.19 4.20 -10.34
C HIS A 81 -2.04 4.54 -9.38
N VAL A 82 -1.42 5.71 -9.57
CA VAL A 82 -0.43 6.25 -8.65
C VAL A 82 -1.13 6.74 -7.37
N LYS A 83 -0.49 6.54 -6.23
CA LYS A 83 -1.02 6.89 -4.91
C LYS A 83 -0.41 8.21 -4.45
N ASP A 84 -1.09 9.31 -4.75
CA ASP A 84 -0.62 10.64 -4.35
C ASP A 84 -0.85 10.85 -2.84
N LEU A 85 0.23 10.96 -2.07
CA LEU A 85 0.19 11.21 -0.63
C LEU A 85 -0.33 12.61 -0.28
N SER A 86 -0.37 13.54 -1.25
CA SER A 86 -0.89 14.90 -1.04
C SER A 86 -2.35 14.94 -0.58
N CYS A 87 -3.11 13.86 -0.84
CA CYS A 87 -4.48 13.72 -0.35
C CYS A 87 -4.58 13.48 1.18
N LEU A 88 -3.47 13.11 1.83
CA LEU A 88 -3.41 12.88 3.28
C LEU A 88 -2.79 14.07 4.03
N SER A 89 -1.73 14.66 3.48
CA SER A 89 -0.98 15.74 4.15
C SER A 89 -0.18 16.56 3.12
N LYS A 90 0.22 17.77 3.50
CA LYS A 90 1.24 18.56 2.77
C LYS A 90 2.65 18.34 3.31
N ASP A 91 2.76 17.80 4.52
CA ASP A 91 4.02 17.42 5.15
C ASP A 91 4.16 15.90 5.12
N PHE A 92 5.17 15.42 4.41
CA PHE A 92 5.45 14.00 4.20
C PHE A 92 6.54 13.45 5.12
N GLN A 93 7.12 14.26 6.01
CA GLN A 93 8.24 13.86 6.88
C GLN A 93 7.93 12.63 7.73
N ARG A 94 6.64 12.40 8.02
CA ARG A 94 6.16 11.32 8.91
C ARG A 94 5.25 10.31 8.21
N ILE A 95 5.24 10.25 6.88
CA ILE A 95 4.40 9.35 6.09
C ILE A 95 5.26 8.33 5.35
N VAL A 96 4.86 7.06 5.36
CA VAL A 96 5.50 5.99 4.59
C VAL A 96 4.47 5.26 3.74
N LEU A 97 4.84 4.87 2.52
CA LEU A 97 4.00 4.08 1.64
C LEU A 97 4.67 2.73 1.35
N VAL A 98 4.11 1.66 1.91
CA VAL A 98 4.56 0.29 1.65
C VAL A 98 3.76 -0.28 0.49
N ASP A 99 4.42 -0.66 -0.60
CA ASP A 99 3.75 -1.25 -1.76
C ASP A 99 4.69 -2.17 -2.55
N ASN A 100 4.14 -3.22 -3.16
CA ASN A 100 4.92 -4.14 -3.99
C ASN A 100 5.10 -3.67 -5.43
N ASN A 101 4.35 -2.63 -5.84
CA ASN A 101 4.55 -1.93 -7.09
C ASN A 101 5.24 -0.59 -6.82
N PRO A 102 6.52 -0.43 -7.19
CA PRO A 102 7.25 0.83 -7.01
C PRO A 102 6.53 2.06 -7.57
N TYR A 103 5.85 1.90 -8.71
CA TYR A 103 5.11 2.99 -9.35
C TYR A 103 3.97 3.56 -8.50
N SER A 104 3.52 2.84 -7.46
CA SER A 104 2.50 3.33 -6.52
C SER A 104 2.95 4.63 -5.83
N PHE A 105 4.23 4.78 -5.48
CA PHE A 105 4.77 5.99 -4.82
C PHE A 105 5.54 6.91 -5.79
N LEU A 106 5.23 6.85 -7.10
CA LEU A 106 5.92 7.64 -8.13
C LEU A 106 5.98 9.15 -7.84
N LEU A 107 4.94 9.73 -7.24
CA LEU A 107 4.90 11.16 -6.92
C LEU A 107 5.66 11.53 -5.64
N GLN A 108 5.92 10.57 -4.74
CA GLN A 108 6.67 10.77 -3.50
C GLN A 108 7.68 9.62 -3.31
N PRO A 109 8.70 9.51 -4.19
CA PRO A 109 9.62 8.37 -4.20
C PRO A 109 10.41 8.23 -2.90
N LEU A 110 10.66 9.34 -2.20
CA LEU A 110 11.37 9.36 -0.91
C LEU A 110 10.55 8.80 0.27
N ASN A 111 9.27 8.52 0.07
CA ASN A 111 8.37 7.95 1.07
C ASN A 111 8.04 6.47 0.82
N GLY A 112 8.55 5.89 -0.27
CA GLY A 112 8.26 4.52 -0.68
C GLY A 112 9.10 3.47 0.04
N ILE A 113 8.44 2.41 0.50
CA ILE A 113 9.08 1.17 0.94
C ILE A 113 8.64 0.06 -0.04
N PRO A 114 9.50 -0.34 -1.00
CA PRO A 114 9.20 -1.44 -1.89
C PRO A 114 9.14 -2.74 -1.08
N CYS A 115 8.07 -3.52 -1.25
CA CYS A 115 7.97 -4.86 -0.68
C CYS A 115 7.90 -5.94 -1.77
N ILE A 116 8.21 -7.18 -1.41
CA ILE A 116 8.17 -8.33 -2.32
C ILE A 116 6.72 -8.79 -2.43
N THR A 117 6.31 -9.06 -3.68
CA THR A 117 5.02 -9.66 -3.99
C THR A 117 4.84 -11.00 -3.27
N PHE A 118 3.76 -11.12 -2.50
CA PHE A 118 3.36 -12.37 -1.85
C PHE A 118 2.58 -13.27 -2.80
N SER A 119 2.79 -14.58 -2.70
CA SER A 119 1.98 -15.60 -3.38
C SER A 119 1.72 -16.76 -2.44
N ALA A 120 0.56 -17.43 -2.60
CA ALA A 120 0.10 -18.48 -1.71
C ALA A 120 1.05 -19.70 -1.58
N GLY A 121 1.98 -19.88 -2.52
CA GLY A 121 2.96 -20.96 -2.52
C GLY A 121 4.23 -20.69 -1.71
N GLN A 122 4.29 -19.61 -0.92
CA GLN A 122 5.46 -19.21 -0.14
C GLN A 122 5.23 -19.42 1.37
N PRO A 123 5.40 -20.64 1.90
CA PRO A 123 5.11 -20.96 3.30
C PRO A 123 6.11 -20.35 4.30
N VAL A 124 7.26 -19.84 3.83
CA VAL A 124 8.31 -19.24 4.66
C VAL A 124 8.38 -17.71 4.47
N ASP A 125 7.30 -17.09 3.99
CA ASP A 125 7.25 -15.63 3.89
C ASP A 125 7.25 -15.00 5.30
N ASP A 126 8.32 -14.27 5.59
CA ASP A 126 8.48 -13.49 6.84
C ASP A 126 8.71 -12.00 6.52
N GLN A 127 8.26 -11.51 5.37
CA GLN A 127 8.59 -10.15 4.98
C GLN A 127 7.92 -9.12 5.90
N LEU A 128 6.68 -9.37 6.34
CA LEU A 128 5.96 -8.43 7.21
C LEU A 128 6.70 -8.26 8.54
N MET A 129 7.02 -9.36 9.22
CA MET A 129 7.56 -9.31 10.58
C MET A 129 9.09 -9.27 10.62
N GLY A 130 9.77 -9.92 9.69
CA GLY A 130 11.24 -9.96 9.60
C GLY A 130 11.86 -8.76 8.88
N THR A 131 11.12 -8.03 8.04
CA THR A 131 11.69 -6.92 7.24
C THR A 131 10.94 -5.61 7.42
N ILE A 132 9.64 -5.58 7.11
CA ILE A 132 8.87 -4.33 7.07
C ILE A 132 8.67 -3.78 8.48
N PHE A 133 8.22 -4.60 9.43
CA PHE A 133 7.96 -4.15 10.80
C PHE A 133 9.19 -3.55 11.50
N PRO A 134 10.38 -4.19 11.49
CA PRO A 134 11.59 -3.61 12.07
C PRO A 134 11.98 -2.28 11.44
N LEU A 135 11.85 -2.14 10.12
CA LEU A 135 12.09 -0.89 9.41
C LEU A 135 11.10 0.20 9.87
N LEU A 136 9.81 -0.10 9.91
CA LEU A 136 8.79 0.84 10.41
C LEU A 136 9.08 1.27 11.85
N LYS A 137 9.51 0.33 12.71
CA LYS A 137 9.88 0.64 14.09
C LYS A 137 11.09 1.56 14.16
N HIS A 138 12.11 1.32 13.34
CA HIS A 138 13.27 2.22 13.24
C HIS A 138 12.86 3.62 12.78
N LEU A 139 12.06 3.72 11.72
CA LEU A 139 11.58 4.99 11.16
C LEU A 139 10.68 5.76 12.15
N SER A 140 9.93 5.07 13.01
CA SER A 140 9.06 5.71 14.01
C SER A 140 9.81 6.63 14.99
N LEU A 141 11.12 6.40 15.16
CA LEU A 141 12.02 7.17 16.02
C LEU A 141 12.58 8.43 15.32
N GLN A 142 12.42 8.55 14.00
CA GLN A 142 12.99 9.63 13.21
C GLN A 142 12.00 10.81 13.09
N LYS A 143 12.52 12.04 13.04
CA LYS A 143 11.68 13.23 12.76
C LYS A 143 11.25 13.30 11.30
N ASP A 144 12.12 12.87 10.40
CA ASP A 144 11.87 12.77 8.97
C ASP A 144 12.31 11.39 8.47
N VAL A 145 11.40 10.65 7.86
CA VAL A 145 11.64 9.29 7.34
C VAL A 145 12.39 9.30 6.01
N ARG A 146 12.30 10.40 5.25
CA ARG A 146 12.77 10.49 3.86
C ARG A 146 14.28 10.26 3.72
N PRO A 147 15.17 10.83 4.57
CA PRO A 147 16.61 10.56 4.46
C PRO A 147 16.95 9.09 4.69
N ALA A 148 16.36 8.44 5.70
CA ALA A 148 16.61 7.03 5.97
C ALA A 148 16.11 6.12 4.83
N LEU A 149 14.94 6.44 4.26
CA LEU A 149 14.40 5.71 3.11
C LEU A 149 15.23 5.92 1.84
N TYR A 150 15.72 7.13 1.62
CA TYR A 150 16.63 7.43 0.51
C TYR A 150 17.90 6.58 0.58
N GLU A 151 18.59 6.58 1.71
CA GLU A 151 19.80 5.76 1.92
C GLU A 151 19.55 4.26 1.82
N THR A 152 18.32 3.82 2.07
CA THR A 152 17.97 2.38 2.02
C THR A 152 17.63 1.92 0.60
N PHE A 153 16.90 2.73 -0.17
CA PHE A 153 16.25 2.28 -1.40
C PHE A 153 16.67 3.02 -2.67
N HIS A 154 17.18 4.25 -2.57
CA HIS A 154 17.54 5.09 -3.73
C HIS A 154 16.43 5.13 -4.79
N MET A 155 15.17 5.25 -4.34
CA MET A 155 14.01 5.21 -5.23
C MET A 155 14.03 6.28 -6.34
N PRO A 156 14.47 7.55 -6.08
CA PRO A 156 14.59 8.54 -7.15
C PRO A 156 15.50 8.07 -8.30
N GLU A 157 16.66 7.50 -7.99
CA GLU A 157 17.61 6.95 -8.96
C GLU A 157 17.04 5.72 -9.66
N TRP A 158 16.32 4.88 -8.93
CA TRP A 158 15.61 3.74 -9.53
C TRP A 158 14.63 4.21 -10.61
N PHE A 159 13.84 5.26 -10.34
CA PHE A 159 12.92 5.85 -11.32
C PHE A 159 13.63 6.49 -12.51
N GLN A 160 14.75 7.18 -12.28
CA GLN A 160 15.61 7.68 -13.37
C GLN A 160 16.08 6.55 -14.28
N GLY A 161 16.49 5.42 -13.69
CA GLY A 161 16.84 4.20 -14.42
C GLY A 161 15.69 3.60 -15.24
N GLN A 162 14.43 3.91 -14.89
CA GLN A 162 13.23 3.56 -15.66
C GLN A 162 12.83 4.63 -16.70
N GLY A 163 13.65 5.67 -16.91
CA GLY A 163 13.36 6.77 -17.83
C GLY A 163 12.34 7.79 -17.29
N ILE A 164 12.08 7.80 -15.97
CA ILE A 164 11.18 8.75 -15.32
C ILE A 164 12.04 9.84 -14.65
N PRO A 165 11.92 11.12 -15.04
CA PRO A 165 12.71 12.19 -14.46
C PRO A 165 12.34 12.41 -12.98
N GLN A 166 13.29 12.90 -12.20
CA GLN A 166 12.99 13.36 -10.84
C GLN A 166 12.04 14.55 -10.93
N THR A 167 10.83 14.40 -10.41
CA THR A 167 9.94 15.53 -10.21
C THR A 167 10.48 16.39 -9.07
N GLU A 168 10.65 17.69 -9.33
CA GLU A 168 10.95 18.70 -8.31
C GLU A 168 9.75 18.86 -7.36
N GLN A 169 9.52 17.91 -6.45
CA GLN A 169 8.55 18.07 -5.38
C GLN A 169 9.21 17.78 -4.03
N ALA A 170 9.70 18.88 -3.45
CA ALA A 170 9.95 19.15 -2.03
C ALA A 170 11.05 18.35 -1.31
N VAL A 171 12.24 18.98 -1.23
CA VAL A 171 13.07 18.99 -0.02
C VAL A 171 12.21 19.46 1.16
#